data_AF-A0A946CD35-F1
#
_entry.id   AF-A0A946CD35-F1
#
_cell.length_a   1.000
_cell.length_b   1.000
_cell.length_c   1.000
_cell.angle_alpha   90.00
_cell.angle_beta   90.00
_cell.angle_gamma   90.00
#
_symmetry.space_group_name_H-M   'P 1'
#
loop_
_entity.id
_entity.type
_entity.pdbx_description
1 polymer ?
#
loop_
_entity_poly.entity_id
_entity_poly.type
_entity_poly.pdbx_seq_one_letter_code
_entity_poly.pdbx_strand_id
1 'polypeptide(L)'
;MKNSFSIIFAYLSLSLGLAAKAPPPELTQDFWNDPAFVRGFMGDYGFRSEVEPRIDKSEQFILREVVAKAENQLEDAIVYLEEKIKPKTSAALDFALGTMYYQLGRLTRSEQTYEKALDKFPSFLRARKNLGFVQLSLGKLDGASQNLAKAISLGEADGISYVALGYCHLSLGRVVSAENAYRMGILLHPQSLD
;
A
#
# COMPACT_ATOMS: atom_id res chain seq x y z
N MET A 1 -55.97 -29.44 27.36
CA MET A 1 -54.71 -30.22 27.30
C MET A 1 -54.69 -31.09 26.05
N LYS A 2 -53.93 -30.69 25.03
CA LYS A 2 -53.11 -31.51 24.11
C LYS A 2 -52.72 -30.64 22.90
N ASN A 3 -51.51 -30.08 22.97
CA ASN A 3 -50.77 -29.52 21.84
C ASN A 3 -50.26 -30.66 20.95
N SER A 4 -50.14 -30.41 19.64
CA SER A 4 -49.07 -30.89 18.72
C SER A 4 -49.34 -30.30 17.33
N PHE A 5 -48.71 -29.18 16.97
CA PHE A 5 -47.59 -29.07 16.02
C PHE A 5 -47.87 -29.66 14.62
N SER A 6 -48.12 -28.76 13.65
CA SER A 6 -48.03 -29.04 12.22
C SER A 6 -47.04 -28.07 11.57
N ILE A 7 -46.22 -28.63 10.69
CA ILE A 7 -44.94 -28.14 10.20
C ILE A 7 -45.16 -27.08 9.11
N ILE A 8 -44.59 -25.90 9.26
CA ILE A 8 -44.50 -24.89 8.19
C ILE A 8 -43.14 -25.06 7.50
N PHE A 9 -43.16 -25.55 6.25
CA PHE A 9 -42.01 -25.47 5.34
C PHE A 9 -41.87 -24.02 4.88
N ALA A 10 -40.98 -23.26 5.53
CA ALA A 10 -40.56 -21.96 5.03
C ALA A 10 -39.54 -22.17 3.91
N TYR A 11 -39.95 -21.96 2.67
CA TYR A 11 -39.04 -21.83 1.54
C TYR A 11 -38.20 -20.57 1.75
N LEU A 12 -36.95 -20.74 2.16
CA LEU A 12 -35.96 -19.68 2.18
C LEU A 12 -35.52 -19.44 0.72
N SER A 13 -36.24 -18.59 0.00
CA SER A 13 -35.74 -18.07 -1.28
C SER A 13 -34.56 -17.14 -0.98
N LEU A 14 -33.35 -17.69 -1.05
CA LEU A 14 -32.12 -16.92 -1.03
C LEU A 14 -32.10 -16.08 -2.31
N SER A 15 -32.54 -14.83 -2.22
CA SER A 15 -32.27 -13.84 -3.25
C SER A 15 -30.76 -13.65 -3.30
N LEU A 16 -30.11 -14.14 -4.37
CA LEU A 16 -28.79 -13.66 -4.78
C LEU A 16 -28.92 -12.18 -5.17
N GLY A 17 -29.04 -11.32 -4.16
CA GLY A 17 -28.81 -9.89 -4.30
C GLY A 17 -27.32 -9.69 -4.53
N LEU A 18 -26.99 -8.89 -5.56
CA LEU A 18 -25.65 -8.46 -5.97
C LEU A 18 -24.58 -8.70 -4.90
N ALA A 19 -23.68 -9.64 -5.13
CA ALA A 19 -22.46 -9.75 -4.35
C ALA A 19 -21.72 -8.41 -4.47
N ALA A 20 -21.80 -7.58 -3.44
CA ALA A 20 -20.97 -6.40 -3.31
C ALA A 20 -19.53 -6.90 -3.37
N LYS A 21 -18.81 -6.56 -4.45
CA LYS A 21 -17.39 -6.89 -4.56
C LYS A 21 -16.70 -6.22 -3.36
N ALA A 22 -15.97 -7.00 -2.57
CA ALA A 22 -15.23 -6.47 -1.43
C ALA A 22 -14.39 -5.26 -1.88
N PRO A 23 -14.26 -4.21 -1.03
CA PRO A 23 -13.47 -3.05 -1.39
C PRO A 23 -12.02 -3.46 -1.68
N PRO A 24 -11.32 -2.77 -2.60
CA PRO A 24 -9.91 -3.03 -2.83
C PRO A 24 -9.12 -2.81 -1.52
N PRO A 25 -8.10 -3.64 -1.25
CA PRO A 25 -7.18 -3.37 -0.15
C PRO A 25 -6.51 -2.00 -0.33
N GLU A 26 -6.46 -1.23 0.75
CA GLU A 26 -5.84 0.09 0.76
C GLU A 26 -4.56 0.08 1.59
N LEU A 27 -3.67 0.99 1.24
CA LEU A 27 -2.49 1.28 2.03
C LEU A 27 -2.91 2.09 3.28
N THR A 28 -2.23 1.88 4.41
CA THR A 28 -2.46 2.64 5.66
C THR A 28 -2.53 4.15 5.39
N GLN A 29 -3.46 4.86 6.02
CA GLN A 29 -3.68 6.28 5.71
C GLN A 29 -2.86 7.24 6.60
N ASP A 30 -2.52 6.85 7.83
CA ASP A 30 -1.85 7.73 8.82
C ASP A 30 -0.34 7.54 8.93
N PHE A 31 0.37 7.59 7.80
CA PHE A 31 1.82 7.35 7.75
C PHE A 31 2.63 8.25 8.68
N TRP A 32 2.55 9.57 8.47
CA TRP A 32 3.40 10.51 9.21
C TRP A 32 2.94 10.79 10.64
N ASN A 33 1.73 10.34 10.98
CA ASN A 33 1.17 10.38 12.33
C ASN A 33 1.37 9.06 13.09
N ASP A 34 1.81 7.98 12.42
CA ASP A 34 2.13 6.69 13.04
C ASP A 34 3.60 6.65 13.51
N PRO A 35 3.87 6.61 14.82
CA PRO A 35 5.23 6.53 15.34
C PRO A 35 5.98 5.27 14.90
N ALA A 36 5.29 4.17 14.60
CA ALA A 36 5.92 2.94 14.11
C ALA A 36 6.46 3.14 12.69
N PHE A 37 5.64 3.69 11.79
CA PHE A 37 6.09 4.08 10.46
C PHE A 37 7.27 5.05 10.53
N VAL A 38 7.15 6.15 11.28
CA VAL A 38 8.23 7.17 11.36
C VAL A 38 9.54 6.56 11.83
N ARG A 39 9.52 5.69 12.86
CA ARG A 39 10.72 5.01 13.35
C ARG A 39 11.32 4.07 12.31
N GLY A 40 10.52 3.24 11.65
CA GLY A 40 11.00 2.34 10.59
C GLY A 40 11.54 3.12 9.40
N PHE A 41 10.79 4.13 8.96
CA PHE A 41 11.19 5.02 7.88
C PHE A 41 12.54 5.70 8.13
N MET A 42 12.72 6.30 9.31
CA MET A 42 13.94 7.00 9.68
C MET A 42 15.10 6.06 10.06
N GLY A 43 14.81 4.84 10.49
CA GLY A 43 15.78 3.85 10.95
C GLY A 43 16.34 2.95 9.84
N ASP A 44 15.57 2.65 8.80
CA ASP A 44 15.90 1.60 7.83
C ASP A 44 16.93 2.01 6.78
N TYR A 45 17.18 3.32 6.62
CA TYR A 45 18.14 3.83 5.66
C TYR A 45 19.58 3.56 6.11
N GLY A 46 20.07 2.37 5.76
CA GLY A 46 21.43 1.92 6.03
C GLY A 46 21.60 0.42 6.20
N PHE A 47 20.51 -0.31 6.47
CA PHE A 47 20.57 -1.76 6.74
C PHE A 47 20.35 -2.62 5.49
N ARG A 48 19.37 -2.27 4.65
CA ARG A 48 18.98 -3.03 3.44
C ARG A 48 19.29 -2.30 2.15
N SER A 49 20.55 -1.90 1.94
CA SER A 49 20.93 -1.05 0.80
C SER A 49 20.72 -1.67 -0.59
N GLU A 50 20.39 -2.95 -0.65
CA GLU A 50 20.00 -3.68 -1.86
C GLU A 50 18.57 -3.34 -2.34
N VAL A 51 17.68 -2.96 -1.41
CA VAL A 51 16.28 -2.64 -1.71
C VAL A 51 15.78 -1.33 -1.10
N GLU A 52 16.64 -0.60 -0.39
CA GLU A 52 16.37 0.70 0.19
C GLU A 52 17.48 1.70 -0.22
N PRO A 53 17.13 2.90 -0.70
CA PRO A 53 18.13 3.89 -1.08
C PRO A 53 18.91 4.36 0.16
N ARG A 54 20.22 4.62 0.02
CA ARG A 54 20.97 5.28 1.07
C ARG A 54 20.63 6.76 1.09
N ILE A 55 20.53 7.34 2.28
CA ILE A 55 20.42 8.78 2.49
C ILE A 55 21.69 9.29 3.17
N ASP A 56 22.07 10.52 2.87
CA ASP A 56 23.16 11.18 3.58
C ASP A 56 22.67 11.95 4.83
N LYS A 57 23.59 12.56 5.58
CA LYS A 57 23.25 13.32 6.79
C LYS A 57 22.36 14.55 6.50
N SER A 58 22.52 15.16 5.32
CA SER A 58 21.73 16.32 4.93
C SER A 58 20.29 15.91 4.60
N GLU A 59 20.12 14.79 3.91
CA GLU A 59 18.81 14.21 3.61
C GLU A 59 18.12 13.67 4.87
N GLN A 60 18.89 13.09 5.81
CA GLN A 60 18.36 12.71 7.12
C GLN A 60 17.83 13.93 7.88
N PHE A 61 18.50 15.08 7.83
CA PHE A 61 18.01 16.31 8.42
C PHE A 61 16.72 16.79 7.74
N ILE A 62 16.68 16.80 6.40
CA ILE A 62 15.47 17.14 5.64
C ILE A 62 14.29 16.26 6.04
N LEU A 63 14.48 14.93 6.14
CA LEU A 63 13.40 14.02 6.51
C LEU A 63 12.90 14.22 7.95
N ARG A 64 13.78 14.59 8.89
CA ARG A 64 13.36 14.95 10.26
C ARG A 64 12.52 16.22 10.28
N GLU A 65 12.90 17.23 9.51
CA GLU A 65 12.12 18.46 9.35
C GLU A 65 10.75 18.18 8.69
N VAL A 66 10.70 17.26 7.71
CA VAL A 66 9.44 16.80 7.11
C VAL A 66 8.54 16.14 8.15
N VAL A 67 9.06 15.23 8.96
CA VAL A 67 8.28 14.58 10.04
C VAL A 67 7.71 15.63 11.00
N ALA A 68 8.53 16.58 11.45
CA ALA A 68 8.09 17.63 12.37
C ALA A 68 7.01 18.54 11.77
N LYS A 69 7.10 18.84 10.47
CA LYS A 69 6.07 19.61 9.75
C LYS A 69 4.79 18.81 9.54
N ALA A 70 4.92 17.53 9.18
CA ALA A 70 3.80 16.66 8.83
C ALA A 70 2.87 16.36 10.04
N GLU A 71 3.38 16.42 11.27
CA GLU A 71 2.60 16.22 12.50
C GLU A 71 1.41 17.19 12.63
N ASN A 72 1.49 18.39 12.04
CA ASN A 72 0.44 19.41 12.13
C ASN A 72 0.01 19.99 10.78
N GLN A 73 0.89 19.97 9.77
CA GLN A 73 0.71 20.68 8.50
C GLN A 73 1.31 19.88 7.33
N LEU A 74 0.57 18.85 6.88
CA LEU A 74 1.04 17.94 5.83
C LEU A 74 1.31 18.66 4.50
N GLU A 75 0.49 19.65 4.16
CA GLU A 75 0.70 20.51 2.98
C GLU A 75 2.01 21.32 3.07
N ASP A 76 2.36 21.86 4.24
CA ASP A 76 3.60 22.63 4.42
C ASP A 76 4.83 21.72 4.35
N ALA A 77 4.72 20.48 4.84
CA ALA A 77 5.74 19.46 4.68
C ALA A 77 5.97 19.10 3.20
N ILE A 78 4.90 19.00 2.40
CA ILE A 78 4.98 18.79 0.95
C ILE A 78 5.71 19.94 0.27
N VAL A 79 5.30 21.20 0.52
CA VAL A 79 5.93 22.38 -0.10
C VAL A 79 7.41 22.45 0.26
N TYR A 80 7.74 22.21 1.54
CA TYR A 80 9.12 22.15 2.00
C TYR A 80 9.92 21.06 1.25
N LEU A 81 9.38 19.85 1.13
CA LEU A 81 10.09 18.74 0.50
C LEU A 81 10.25 18.91 -1.01
N GLU A 82 9.25 19.48 -1.70
CA GLU A 82 9.33 19.84 -3.12
C GLU A 82 10.48 20.82 -3.40
N GLU A 83 10.71 21.79 -2.51
CA GLU A 83 11.84 22.71 -2.62
C GLU A 83 13.20 22.00 -2.49
N LYS A 84 13.28 20.96 -1.64
CA LYS A 84 14.52 20.23 -1.35
C LYS A 84 14.85 19.13 -2.36
N ILE A 85 13.87 18.53 -3.01
CA ILE A 85 14.10 17.49 -4.03
C ILE A 85 14.85 18.08 -5.22
N LYS A 86 15.95 17.42 -5.61
CA LYS A 86 16.76 17.75 -6.80
C LYS A 86 17.05 16.46 -7.58
N PRO A 87 17.55 16.54 -8.82
CA PRO A 87 17.91 15.33 -9.59
C PRO A 87 18.91 14.41 -8.88
N LYS A 88 19.80 14.97 -8.05
CA LYS A 88 20.84 14.22 -7.32
C LYS A 88 20.41 13.73 -5.93
N THR A 89 19.24 14.15 -5.41
CA THR A 89 18.77 13.64 -4.11
C THR A 89 18.33 12.20 -4.25
N SER A 90 18.45 11.44 -3.17
CA SER A 90 18.06 10.04 -3.10
C SER A 90 16.57 9.84 -3.36
N ALA A 91 16.22 8.62 -3.79
CA ALA A 91 14.84 8.20 -4.01
C ALA A 91 13.98 8.26 -2.72
N ALA A 92 14.60 8.29 -1.54
CA ALA A 92 13.93 8.38 -0.25
C ALA A 92 13.07 9.65 -0.12
N LEU A 93 13.56 10.78 -0.64
CA LEU A 93 12.81 12.04 -0.60
C LEU A 93 11.59 12.00 -1.52
N ASP A 94 11.72 11.46 -2.73
CA ASP A 94 10.59 11.26 -3.64
C ASP A 94 9.56 10.29 -3.03
N PHE A 95 10.00 9.21 -2.40
CA PHE A 95 9.11 8.29 -1.71
C PHE A 95 8.34 8.98 -0.57
N ALA A 96 9.02 9.80 0.24
CA ALA A 96 8.37 10.55 1.31
C ALA A 96 7.29 11.50 0.74
N LEU A 97 7.61 12.21 -0.34
CA LEU A 97 6.66 13.08 -1.03
C LEU A 97 5.47 12.30 -1.60
N GLY A 98 5.71 11.15 -2.24
CA GLY A 98 4.67 10.26 -2.76
C GLY A 98 3.73 9.76 -1.66
N THR A 99 4.27 9.46 -0.48
CA THR A 99 3.51 9.03 0.70
C THR A 99 2.61 10.15 1.21
N MET A 100 3.12 11.38 1.32
CA MET A 100 2.32 12.54 1.70
C MET A 100 1.21 12.84 0.68
N TYR A 101 1.51 12.69 -0.61
CA TYR A 101 0.48 12.84 -1.64
C TYR A 101 -0.62 11.79 -1.57
N TYR A 102 -0.28 10.55 -1.22
CA TYR A 102 -1.27 9.50 -0.98
C TYR A 102 -2.17 9.86 0.21
N GLN A 103 -1.58 10.28 1.33
CA GLN A 103 -2.32 10.64 2.54
C GLN A 103 -3.28 11.82 2.32
N LEU A 104 -2.98 12.75 1.40
CA LEU A 104 -3.90 13.81 0.98
C LEU A 104 -4.92 13.39 -0.10
N GLY A 105 -4.98 12.11 -0.47
CA GLY A 105 -5.85 11.61 -1.53
C GLY A 105 -5.46 12.05 -2.94
N ARG A 106 -4.27 12.65 -3.13
CA ARG A 106 -3.77 13.14 -4.43
C ARG A 106 -3.12 11.99 -5.21
N LEU A 107 -3.92 10.95 -5.50
CA LEU A 107 -3.44 9.66 -6.00
C LEU A 107 -2.60 9.75 -7.28
N THR A 108 -2.99 10.56 -8.27
CA THR A 108 -2.20 10.74 -9.51
C THR A 108 -0.84 11.37 -9.24
N ARG A 109 -0.74 12.34 -8.32
CA ARG A 109 0.55 12.91 -7.93
C ARG A 109 1.39 11.90 -7.15
N SER A 110 0.76 11.11 -6.29
CA SER A 110 1.42 10.05 -5.54
C SER A 110 2.05 9.03 -6.51
N GLU A 111 1.30 8.55 -7.49
CA GLU A 111 1.76 7.62 -8.53
C GLU A 111 3.01 8.15 -9.24
N GLN A 112 2.91 9.36 -9.82
CA GLN A 112 4.02 10.00 -10.55
C GLN A 112 5.26 10.20 -9.67
N THR A 113 5.07 10.43 -8.37
CA THR A 113 6.18 10.67 -7.45
C THR A 113 6.85 9.36 -7.05
N TYR A 114 6.09 8.27 -6.84
CA TYR A 114 6.68 6.96 -6.65
C TYR A 114 7.40 6.45 -7.90
N GLU A 115 6.90 6.74 -9.10
CA GLU A 115 7.60 6.44 -10.36
C GLU A 115 8.97 7.14 -10.40
N LYS A 116 9.06 8.43 -10.02
CA LYS A 116 10.35 9.14 -9.89
C LYS A 116 11.28 8.51 -8.86
N ALA A 117 10.76 8.03 -7.73
CA ALA A 117 11.55 7.31 -6.74
C ALA A 117 12.14 6.02 -7.35
N LEU A 118 11.36 5.30 -8.16
CA LEU A 118 11.79 4.07 -8.82
C LEU A 118 12.73 4.33 -10.01
N ASP A 119 12.62 5.46 -10.70
CA ASP A 119 13.59 5.87 -11.72
C ASP A 119 14.97 6.09 -11.11
N LYS A 120 15.03 6.64 -9.89
CA LYS A 120 16.27 6.85 -9.14
C LYS A 120 16.80 5.57 -8.48
N PHE A 121 15.90 4.69 -8.02
CA PHE A 121 16.26 3.44 -7.34
C PHE A 121 15.27 2.31 -7.72
N PRO A 122 15.54 1.54 -8.79
CA PRO A 122 14.57 0.59 -9.34
C PRO A 122 14.17 -0.58 -8.44
N SER A 123 15.01 -0.93 -7.47
CA SER A 123 14.78 -1.99 -6.47
C SER A 123 14.16 -1.47 -5.17
N PHE A 124 13.62 -0.24 -5.14
CA PHE A 124 13.06 0.35 -3.92
C PHE A 124 11.80 -0.43 -3.50
N LEU A 125 11.94 -1.34 -2.55
CA LEU A 125 10.88 -2.26 -2.15
C LEU A 125 9.63 -1.50 -1.68
N ARG A 126 9.80 -0.53 -0.76
CA ARG A 126 8.65 0.25 -0.26
C ARG A 126 7.97 1.07 -1.35
N ALA A 127 8.73 1.68 -2.26
CA ALA A 127 8.12 2.43 -3.37
C ALA A 127 7.38 1.51 -4.34
N ARG A 128 7.88 0.30 -4.63
CA ARG A 128 7.16 -0.71 -5.42
C ARG A 128 5.84 -1.09 -4.76
N LYS A 129 5.87 -1.40 -3.46
CA LYS A 129 4.65 -1.73 -2.71
C LYS A 129 3.64 -0.58 -2.79
N ASN A 130 4.03 0.61 -2.37
CA ASN A 130 3.12 1.74 -2.27
C ASN A 130 2.59 2.19 -3.65
N LEU A 131 3.41 2.16 -4.69
CA LEU A 131 2.95 2.39 -6.07
C LEU A 131 1.90 1.36 -6.48
N GLY A 132 2.09 0.09 -6.12
CA GLY A 132 1.13 -0.97 -6.36
C GLY A 132 -0.25 -0.67 -5.74
N PHE A 133 -0.27 -0.23 -4.47
CA PHE A 133 -1.52 0.18 -3.80
C PHE A 133 -2.13 1.43 -4.41
N VAL A 134 -1.34 2.46 -4.72
CA VAL A 134 -1.84 3.67 -5.39
C VAL A 134 -2.48 3.34 -6.75
N GLN A 135 -1.82 2.49 -7.53
CA GLN A 135 -2.34 2.04 -8.82
C GLN A 135 -3.61 1.22 -8.66
N LEU A 136 -3.71 0.43 -7.60
CA LEU A 136 -4.93 -0.29 -7.26
C LEU A 136 -6.10 0.66 -6.96
N SER A 137 -5.88 1.70 -6.14
CA SER A 137 -6.87 2.75 -5.86
C SER A 137 -7.26 3.54 -7.11
N LEU A 138 -6.35 3.68 -8.08
CA LEU A 138 -6.61 4.28 -9.39
C LEU A 138 -7.26 3.32 -10.41
N GLY A 139 -7.49 2.05 -10.05
CA GLY A 139 -8.04 1.03 -10.95
C GLY A 139 -7.07 0.52 -12.02
N LYS A 140 -5.77 0.84 -11.93
CA LYS A 140 -4.71 0.42 -12.86
C LYS A 140 -4.19 -0.97 -12.50
N LEU A 141 -5.05 -1.97 -12.65
CA LEU A 141 -4.85 -3.34 -12.14
C LEU A 141 -3.58 -4.03 -12.66
N ASP A 142 -3.25 -3.88 -13.94
CA ASP A 142 -2.04 -4.50 -14.49
C ASP A 142 -0.76 -3.93 -13.86
N GLY A 143 -0.64 -2.60 -13.80
CA GLY A 143 0.49 -1.91 -13.16
C GLY A 143 0.59 -2.26 -11.68
N ALA A 144 -0.55 -2.25 -10.97
CA ALA A 144 -0.63 -2.62 -9.56
C ALA A 144 -0.09 -4.05 -9.33
N SER A 145 -0.55 -5.02 -10.14
CA SER A 145 -0.11 -6.42 -10.02
C SER A 145 1.40 -6.57 -10.25
N GLN A 146 1.98 -5.85 -11.22
CA GLN A 146 3.40 -5.91 -11.52
C GLN A 146 4.25 -5.33 -10.38
N ASN A 147 3.84 -4.19 -9.84
CA ASN A 147 4.58 -3.53 -8.75
C ASN A 147 4.48 -4.31 -7.44
N LEU A 148 3.31 -4.85 -7.09
CA LEU A 148 3.13 -5.73 -5.93
C LEU A 148 3.95 -7.02 -6.06
N ALA A 149 3.88 -7.70 -7.21
CA ALA A 149 4.70 -8.89 -7.46
C ALA A 149 6.20 -8.59 -7.37
N LYS A 150 6.64 -7.41 -7.86
CA LYS A 150 8.03 -6.99 -7.75
C LYS A 150 8.43 -6.73 -6.30
N ALA A 151 7.60 -6.05 -5.50
CA ALA A 151 7.85 -5.85 -4.07
C ALA A 151 8.01 -7.18 -3.33
N ILE A 152 7.12 -8.15 -3.59
CA ILE A 152 7.19 -9.50 -3.03
C ILE A 152 8.51 -10.19 -3.42
N SER A 153 8.93 -10.10 -4.68
CA SER A 153 10.22 -10.67 -5.13
C SER A 153 11.44 -10.02 -4.49
N LEU A 154 11.30 -8.79 -3.99
CA LEU A 154 12.36 -8.05 -3.27
C LEU A 154 12.35 -8.34 -1.76
N GLY A 155 11.44 -9.20 -1.29
CA GLY A 155 11.33 -9.63 0.10
C GLY A 155 10.24 -8.92 0.89
N GLU A 156 9.25 -8.30 0.24
CA GLU A 156 8.02 -7.90 0.93
C GLU A 156 7.26 -9.16 1.37
N ALA A 157 6.87 -9.18 2.65
CA ALA A 157 6.36 -10.37 3.30
C ALA A 157 5.17 -10.06 4.22
N ASP A 158 4.45 -8.95 3.98
CA ASP A 158 3.16 -8.69 4.60
C ASP A 158 2.01 -9.38 3.85
N GLY A 159 0.99 -9.83 4.59
CA GLY A 159 -0.15 -10.54 4.00
C GLY A 159 -1.05 -9.63 3.17
N ILE A 160 -1.09 -8.33 3.49
CA ILE A 160 -1.91 -7.33 2.80
C ILE A 160 -1.47 -7.18 1.34
N SER A 161 -0.16 -7.21 1.05
CA SER A 161 0.39 -7.15 -0.30
C SER A 161 -0.02 -8.37 -1.14
N TYR A 162 -0.08 -9.55 -0.53
CA TYR A 162 -0.60 -10.75 -1.18
C TYR A 162 -2.11 -10.67 -1.44
N VAL A 163 -2.89 -10.15 -0.49
CA VAL A 163 -4.33 -9.91 -0.68
C VAL A 163 -4.57 -8.89 -1.81
N ALA A 164 -3.80 -7.81 -1.87
CA ALA A 164 -3.87 -6.80 -2.94
C ALA A 164 -3.51 -7.41 -4.31
N LEU A 165 -2.47 -8.25 -4.37
CA LEU A 165 -2.11 -8.96 -5.59
C LEU A 165 -3.21 -9.94 -6.03
N GLY A 166 -3.81 -10.65 -5.06
CA GLY A 166 -4.96 -11.52 -5.29
C GLY A 166 -6.15 -10.76 -5.86
N TYR A 167 -6.46 -9.58 -5.31
CA TYR A 167 -7.50 -8.70 -5.82
C TYR A 167 -7.24 -8.26 -7.26
N CYS A 168 -5.99 -7.87 -7.57
CA CYS A 168 -5.61 -7.48 -8.93
C CYS A 168 -5.83 -8.65 -9.89
N HIS A 169 -5.35 -9.85 -9.55
CA HIS A 169 -5.50 -11.04 -10.39
C HIS A 169 -6.95 -11.44 -10.58
N LEU A 170 -7.77 -11.43 -9.52
CA LEU A 170 -9.19 -11.75 -9.61
C LEU A 170 -9.91 -10.76 -10.52
N SER A 171 -9.62 -9.47 -10.36
CA SER A 171 -10.20 -8.40 -11.18
C SER A 171 -9.80 -8.47 -12.66
N LEU A 172 -8.64 -9.08 -12.96
CA LEU A 172 -8.15 -9.36 -14.31
C LEU A 172 -8.57 -10.75 -14.84
N GLY A 173 -9.42 -11.49 -14.11
CA GLY A 173 -9.89 -12.83 -14.50
C GLY A 173 -8.86 -13.95 -14.32
N ARG A 174 -7.73 -13.69 -13.66
CA ARG A 174 -6.65 -14.65 -13.41
C ARG A 174 -6.90 -15.45 -12.12
N VAL A 175 -7.93 -16.28 -12.13
CA VAL A 175 -8.50 -16.93 -10.93
C VAL A 175 -7.47 -17.77 -10.15
N VAL A 176 -6.68 -18.60 -10.84
CA VAL A 176 -5.67 -19.46 -10.16
C VAL A 176 -4.57 -18.63 -9.48
N SER A 177 -4.10 -17.56 -10.15
CA SER A 177 -3.12 -16.65 -9.55
C SER A 177 -3.70 -15.90 -8.35
N ALA A 178 -4.98 -15.53 -8.42
CA ALA A 178 -5.68 -14.89 -7.31
C ALA A 178 -5.80 -15.82 -6.09
N GLU A 179 -6.24 -17.06 -6.30
CA GLU A 179 -6.35 -18.06 -5.23
C GLU A 179 -5.02 -18.27 -4.50
N ASN A 180 -3.93 -18.46 -5.26
CA ASN A 180 -2.60 -18.64 -4.69
C ASN A 180 -2.16 -17.42 -3.86
N ALA A 181 -2.39 -16.21 -4.38
CA ALA A 181 -2.06 -14.98 -3.66
C ALA A 181 -2.89 -14.85 -2.37
N TYR A 182 -4.20 -15.10 -2.41
CA TYR A 182 -5.04 -15.05 -1.21
C TYR A 182 -4.65 -16.09 -0.16
N ARG A 183 -4.30 -17.32 -0.57
CA ARG A 183 -3.80 -18.34 0.35
C ARG A 183 -2.55 -17.88 1.09
N MET A 184 -1.62 -17.24 0.38
CA MET A 184 -0.43 -16.65 0.99
C MET A 184 -0.77 -15.48 1.91
N GLY A 185 -1.73 -14.64 1.52
CA GLY A 185 -2.23 -13.55 2.37
C GLY A 185 -2.77 -14.04 3.70
N ILE A 186 -3.63 -15.07 3.67
CA ILE A 186 -4.21 -15.71 4.87
C ILE A 186 -3.12 -16.36 5.74
N LEU A 187 -2.13 -17.02 5.11
CA LEU A 187 -1.04 -17.66 5.84
C LEU A 187 -0.19 -16.63 6.61
N LEU A 188 0.07 -15.47 6.01
CA LEU A 188 0.89 -14.42 6.59
C LEU A 188 0.09 -13.49 7.53
N HIS A 189 -1.23 -13.38 7.35
CA HIS A 189 -2.15 -12.65 8.23
C HIS A 189 -3.42 -13.47 8.49
N PRO A 190 -3.41 -14.38 9.50
CA PRO A 190 -4.54 -15.25 9.80
C PRO A 190 -5.82 -14.52 10.26
N GLN A 191 -5.73 -13.22 10.55
CA GLN A 191 -6.83 -12.39 11.04
C GLN A 191 -7.58 -11.62 9.94
N SER A 192 -7.21 -11.74 8.65
CA SER A 192 -7.91 -11.04 7.55
C SER A 192 -9.19 -11.77 7.07
N LEU A 193 -9.83 -12.55 7.95
CA LEU A 193 -11.10 -13.20 7.66
C LEU A 193 -12.22 -12.21 7.99
N ASP A 194 -12.58 -11.35 7.03
CA ASP A 194 -13.90 -10.69 6.93
C ASP A 194 -14.07 -10.06 5.54
#